data_AF-A0A2S8IV88-F1
#
_entry.id   AF-A0A2S8IV88-F1
#
_cell.length_a   1.000
_cell.length_b   1.000
_cell.length_c   1.000
_cell.angle_alpha   90.00
_cell.angle_beta   90.00
_cell.angle_gamma   90.00
#
_symmetry.space_group_name_H-M   'P 1'
#
loop_
_entity.id
_entity.type
_entity.pdbx_description
1 polymer ?
#
loop_
_entity_poly.entity_id
_entity_poly.type
_entity_poly.pdbx_seq_one_letter_code
_entity_poly.pdbx_strand_id
1 'polypeptide(L)'
;MTTMKDRRVMAFSTIRNRLTRARAALRDTLAEQQRERDEADARLAEQQRVLAHAAEEVDRRTARIDRLLDGRGPVRIDELLDWEKLLADAHARRARELDTLERLRDGVAAIEQAIGTTRTAILRHDVRIDLCSVRLDRLGRLAEARADDLQDEESEETFVARRGAASAAHTPRRCAAEGTR
;
A
#
# COMPACT_ATOMS: atom_id res chain seq x y z
N MET A 1 4.03 17.52 36.41
CA MET A 1 3.80 16.23 35.69
C MET A 1 3.58 16.39 34.17
N THR A 2 3.91 17.55 33.58
CA THR A 2 3.61 17.95 32.19
C THR A 2 4.56 17.30 31.16
N THR A 3 5.83 17.13 31.52
CA THR A 3 6.91 16.65 30.63
C THR A 3 6.71 15.24 30.08
N MET A 4 6.05 14.34 30.80
CA MET A 4 5.83 12.96 30.33
C MET A 4 4.67 12.86 29.32
N LYS A 5 3.67 13.75 29.40
CA LYS A 5 2.52 13.78 28.50
C LYS A 5 2.91 14.34 27.13
N ASP A 6 3.71 15.40 27.13
CA ASP A 6 4.27 16.00 25.91
C ASP A 6 5.18 15.01 25.16
N ARG A 7 5.98 14.22 25.90
CA ARG A 7 6.80 13.15 25.30
C ARG A 7 5.98 12.07 24.60
N ARG A 8 4.82 11.68 25.15
CA ARG A 8 3.95 10.67 24.53
C ARG A 8 3.28 11.18 23.28
N VAL A 9 2.77 12.42 23.30
CA VAL A 9 2.19 13.08 22.12
C VAL A 9 3.23 13.20 21.01
N MET A 10 4.44 13.66 21.35
CA MET A 10 5.55 13.74 20.40
C MET A 10 5.96 12.38 19.84
N ALA A 11 6.05 11.34 20.69
CA ALA A 11 6.38 10.00 20.23
C ALA A 11 5.35 9.45 19.23
N PHE A 12 4.05 9.56 19.53
CA PHE A 12 2.99 9.09 18.63
C PHE A 12 2.92 9.91 17.34
N SER A 13 3.15 11.23 17.40
CA SER A 13 3.17 12.07 16.20
C SER A 13 4.36 11.73 15.30
N THR A 14 5.56 11.53 15.86
CA THR A 14 6.74 11.08 15.11
C THR A 14 6.51 9.70 14.48
N ILE A 15 5.98 8.74 15.22
CA ILE A 15 5.68 7.39 14.70
C ILE A 15 4.66 7.48 13.55
N ARG A 16 3.57 8.24 13.74
CA ARG A 16 2.56 8.46 12.69
C ARG A 16 3.18 9.05 11.44
N ASN A 17 3.98 10.11 11.57
CA ASN A 17 4.63 10.76 10.43
C ASN A 17 5.58 9.81 9.69
N ARG A 18 6.34 8.99 10.41
CA ARG A 18 7.21 7.97 9.81
C ARG A 18 6.39 6.92 9.05
N LEU A 19 5.30 6.43 9.64
CA LEU A 19 4.41 5.46 8.98
C LEU A 19 3.75 6.05 7.74
N THR A 20 3.33 7.31 7.78
CA THR A 20 2.75 8.00 6.62
C THR A 20 3.74 8.10 5.47
N ARG A 21 5.00 8.47 5.76
CA ARG A 21 6.07 8.51 4.73
C ARG A 21 6.37 7.13 4.17
N ALA A 22 6.51 6.12 5.04
CA ALA A 22 6.73 4.75 4.61
C ALA A 22 5.58 4.23 3.73
N ARG A 23 4.33 4.53 4.10
CA ARG A 23 3.15 4.19 3.31
C ARG A 23 3.13 4.90 1.96
N ALA A 24 3.52 6.18 1.90
CA ALA A 24 3.62 6.91 0.64
C ALA A 24 4.65 6.23 -0.30
N ALA A 25 5.84 5.93 0.23
CA ALA A 25 6.85 5.19 -0.54
C ALA A 25 6.34 3.82 -1.03
N LEU A 26 5.62 3.06 -0.19
CA LEU A 26 5.00 1.80 -0.62
C LEU A 26 3.96 1.97 -1.72
N ARG A 27 3.22 3.09 -1.75
CA ARG A 27 2.27 3.39 -2.83
C ARG A 27 2.98 3.73 -4.12
N ASP A 28 4.10 4.44 -4.05
CA ASP A 28 4.96 4.71 -5.21
C ASP A 28 5.53 3.39 -5.75
N THR A 29 6.02 2.51 -4.87
CA THR A 29 6.46 1.15 -5.24
C THR A 29 5.33 0.34 -5.87
N LEU A 30 4.12 0.38 -5.31
CA LEU A 30 2.97 -0.33 -5.87
C LEU A 30 2.62 0.16 -7.28
N ALA A 31 2.68 1.48 -7.50
CA ALA A 31 2.41 2.07 -8.81
C ALA A 31 3.46 1.60 -9.84
N GLU A 32 4.73 1.52 -9.45
CA GLU A 32 5.78 1.01 -10.32
C GLU A 32 5.60 -0.48 -10.64
N GLN A 33 5.33 -1.31 -9.62
CA GLN A 33 5.03 -2.73 -9.82
C GLN A 33 3.82 -2.97 -10.73
N GLN A 34 2.82 -2.08 -10.68
CA GLN A 34 1.67 -2.15 -11.59
C GLN A 34 2.06 -1.86 -13.04
N ARG A 35 2.93 -0.89 -13.28
CA ARG A 35 3.48 -0.63 -14.63
C ARG A 35 4.31 -1.81 -15.12
N GLU A 36 5.17 -2.35 -14.27
CA GLU A 36 5.98 -3.53 -14.61
C GLU A 36 5.09 -4.74 -14.98
N ARG A 37 3.99 -4.95 -14.24
CA ARG A 37 2.99 -5.98 -14.57
C ARG A 37 2.36 -5.70 -15.94
N ASP A 38 1.88 -4.49 -16.18
CA ASP A 38 1.20 -4.15 -17.43
C ASP A 38 2.14 -4.31 -18.64
N GLU A 39 3.43 -3.96 -18.48
CA GLU A 39 4.46 -4.24 -19.48
C GLU A 39 4.73 -5.73 -19.67
N ALA A 40 4.78 -6.51 -18.58
CA ALA A 40 4.97 -7.96 -18.65
C ALA A 40 3.78 -8.66 -19.33
N ASP A 41 2.56 -8.21 -19.06
CA ASP A 41 1.34 -8.69 -19.71
C ASP A 41 1.35 -8.37 -21.21
N ALA A 42 1.81 -7.17 -21.60
CA ALA A 42 1.97 -6.81 -23.00
C ALA A 42 3.00 -7.71 -23.71
N ARG A 43 4.14 -8.01 -23.07
CA ARG A 43 5.15 -8.95 -23.58
C ARG A 43 4.59 -10.37 -23.71
N LEU A 44 3.78 -10.80 -22.74
CA LEU A 44 3.14 -12.11 -22.75
C LEU A 44 2.13 -12.22 -23.89
N ALA A 45 1.31 -11.19 -24.12
CA ALA A 45 0.37 -11.14 -25.24
C ALA A 45 1.09 -11.19 -26.59
N GLU A 46 2.22 -10.49 -26.73
CA GLU A 46 3.03 -10.56 -27.96
C GLU A 46 3.64 -11.95 -28.15
N GLN A 47 4.21 -12.56 -27.10
CA GLN A 47 4.76 -13.91 -27.18
C GLN A 47 3.71 -14.97 -27.54
N GLN A 48 2.46 -14.79 -27.09
CA GLN A 48 1.36 -15.66 -27.51
C GLN A 48 1.10 -15.61 -29.02
N ARG A 49 1.24 -14.43 -29.64
CA ARG A 49 1.13 -14.28 -31.11
C ARG A 49 2.28 -14.96 -31.83
N VAL A 50 3.50 -14.80 -31.32
CA VAL A 50 4.70 -15.48 -31.85
C VAL A 50 4.52 -16.99 -31.80
N LEU A 51 4.03 -17.51 -30.67
CA LEU A 51 3.75 -18.94 -30.51
C LEU A 51 2.64 -19.43 -31.45
N ALA A 52 1.56 -18.66 -31.61
CA ALA A 52 0.48 -18.99 -32.54
C ALA A 52 1.03 -19.10 -33.98
N HIS A 53 1.84 -18.14 -34.40
CA HIS A 53 2.50 -18.19 -35.71
C HIS A 53 3.42 -19.40 -35.87
N ALA A 54 4.19 -19.76 -34.84
CA ALA A 54 5.03 -20.95 -34.85
C ALA A 54 4.21 -22.25 -34.92
N ALA A 55 3.03 -22.28 -34.31
CA ALA A 55 2.11 -23.42 -34.39
C ALA A 55 1.47 -23.56 -35.78
N GLU A 56 0.95 -22.47 -36.34
CA GLU A 56 0.43 -22.43 -37.72
C GLU A 56 1.48 -22.93 -38.72
N GLU A 57 2.74 -22.58 -38.48
CA GLU A 57 3.84 -22.95 -39.35
C GLU A 57 4.17 -24.45 -39.29
N VAL A 58 4.01 -25.10 -38.13
CA VAL A 58 4.05 -26.56 -37.99
C VAL A 58 2.89 -27.20 -38.75
N ASP A 59 1.67 -26.67 -38.60
CA ASP A 59 0.47 -27.20 -39.26
C ASP A 59 0.59 -27.10 -40.78
N ARG A 60 1.07 -25.95 -41.30
CA ARG A 60 1.32 -25.75 -42.74
C ARG A 60 2.30 -26.75 -43.31
N ARG A 61 3.39 -27.05 -42.59
CA ARG A 61 4.40 -28.02 -43.03
C ARG A 61 3.88 -29.45 -42.98
N THR A 62 3.17 -29.81 -41.91
CA THR A 62 2.51 -31.12 -41.78
C THR A 62 1.56 -31.35 -42.94
N ALA A 63 0.64 -30.40 -43.20
CA ALA A 63 -0.30 -30.49 -44.31
C ALA A 63 0.38 -30.47 -45.70
N ARG A 64 1.62 -29.95 -45.82
CA ARG A 64 2.39 -30.00 -47.06
C ARG A 64 2.98 -31.40 -47.27
N ILE A 65 3.54 -32.01 -46.23
CA ILE A 65 4.05 -33.38 -46.26
C ILE A 65 2.91 -34.36 -46.56
N ASP A 66 1.76 -34.22 -45.90
CA ASP A 66 0.59 -35.05 -46.15
C ASP A 66 0.14 -35.00 -47.62
N ARG A 67 0.18 -33.81 -48.23
CA ARG A 67 -0.12 -33.62 -49.66
C ARG A 67 0.91 -34.24 -50.59
N LEU A 68 2.18 -34.31 -50.20
CA LEU A 68 3.19 -35.03 -51.00
C LEU A 68 2.94 -36.54 -50.92
N LEU A 69 2.53 -37.03 -49.76
CA LEU A 69 2.29 -38.45 -49.50
C LEU A 69 0.90 -38.93 -49.94
N ASP A 70 0.09 -38.09 -50.59
CA ASP A 70 -1.28 -38.41 -51.01
C ASP A 70 -1.38 -39.41 -52.19
N GLY A 71 -0.22 -39.81 -52.74
CA GLY A 71 -0.11 -40.82 -53.80
C GLY A 71 -0.49 -40.34 -55.20
N ARG A 72 -0.74 -39.03 -55.41
CA ARG A 72 -1.16 -38.49 -56.71
C ARG A 72 -0.02 -38.26 -57.71
N GLY A 73 1.23 -38.43 -57.30
CA GLY A 73 2.39 -38.30 -58.17
C GLY A 73 3.65 -38.92 -57.56
N PRO A 74 4.71 -39.13 -58.37
CA PRO A 74 5.98 -39.62 -57.87
C PRO A 74 6.63 -38.58 -56.95
N VAL A 75 7.07 -39.00 -55.76
CA VAL A 75 7.81 -38.18 -54.78
C VAL A 75 9.27 -38.61 -54.75
N ARG A 76 10.19 -37.66 -54.75
CA ARG A 76 11.61 -37.93 -54.53
C ARG A 76 11.90 -38.04 -53.04
N ILE A 77 12.62 -39.08 -52.64
CA ILE A 77 12.99 -39.32 -51.24
C ILE A 77 13.75 -38.13 -50.65
N ASP A 78 14.69 -37.54 -51.40
CA ASP A 78 15.46 -36.38 -50.94
C ASP A 78 14.55 -35.18 -50.61
N GLU A 79 13.53 -34.93 -51.45
CA GLU A 79 12.57 -33.84 -51.24
C GLU A 79 11.75 -34.08 -49.98
N LEU A 80 11.28 -35.32 -49.75
CA LEU A 80 10.56 -35.68 -48.53
C LEU A 80 11.42 -35.45 -47.29
N LEU A 81 12.68 -35.91 -47.30
CA LEU A 81 13.60 -35.75 -46.18
C LEU A 81 13.90 -34.27 -45.87
N ASP A 82 14.03 -33.43 -46.90
CA ASP A 82 14.19 -31.98 -46.72
C ASP A 82 12.96 -31.36 -46.03
N TRP A 83 11.74 -31.78 -46.41
CA TRP A 83 10.51 -31.31 -45.76
C TRP A 83 10.37 -31.79 -44.33
N GLU A 84 10.70 -33.06 -44.04
CA GLU A 84 10.71 -33.60 -42.69
C GLU A 84 11.69 -32.86 -41.78
N LYS A 85 12.89 -32.50 -42.30
CA LYS A 85 13.84 -31.67 -41.58
C LYS A 85 13.27 -30.30 -41.27
N LEU A 86 12.65 -29.63 -42.24
CA LEU A 86 12.02 -28.33 -42.03
C LEU A 86 10.86 -28.40 -41.01
N LEU A 87 10.11 -29.50 -40.97
CA LEU A 87 9.08 -29.75 -39.97
C LEU A 87 9.71 -29.92 -38.57
N ALA A 88 10.78 -30.71 -38.46
CA ALA A 88 11.51 -30.88 -37.20
C ALA A 88 12.06 -29.54 -36.67
N ASP A 89 12.63 -28.70 -37.54
CA ASP A 89 13.09 -27.36 -37.19
C ASP A 89 11.93 -26.46 -36.70
N ALA A 90 10.76 -26.56 -37.33
CA ALA A 90 9.56 -25.82 -36.91
C ALA A 90 9.07 -26.27 -35.53
N HIS A 91 9.05 -27.57 -35.25
CA HIS A 91 8.75 -28.09 -33.91
C HIS A 91 9.75 -27.61 -32.87
N ALA A 92 11.05 -27.67 -33.18
CA ALA A 92 12.10 -27.20 -32.29
C ALA A 92 12.00 -25.69 -32.02
N ARG A 93 11.56 -24.89 -33.00
CA ARG A 93 11.24 -23.47 -32.79
C ARG A 93 10.03 -23.32 -31.87
N ARG A 94 8.90 -23.97 -32.16
CA ARG A 94 7.68 -23.90 -31.33
C ARG A 94 7.96 -24.28 -29.87
N ALA A 95 8.77 -25.31 -29.63
CA ALA A 95 9.16 -25.71 -28.28
C ALA A 95 9.93 -24.60 -27.54
N ARG A 96 10.85 -23.89 -28.22
CA ARG A 96 11.56 -22.73 -27.65
C ARG A 96 10.62 -21.56 -27.33
N GLU A 97 9.64 -21.31 -28.19
CA GLU A 97 8.64 -20.26 -27.95
C GLU A 97 7.72 -20.58 -26.78
N LEU A 98 7.37 -21.87 -26.57
CA LEU A 98 6.61 -22.35 -25.42
C LEU A 98 7.37 -22.14 -24.11
N ASP A 99 8.64 -22.56 -24.05
CA ASP A 99 9.50 -22.36 -22.89
C ASP A 99 9.66 -20.86 -22.55
N THR A 100 9.77 -20.01 -23.57
CA THR A 100 9.80 -18.56 -23.39
C THR A 100 8.48 -18.03 -22.81
N LEU A 101 7.34 -18.52 -23.30
CA LEU A 101 6.03 -18.15 -22.78
C LEU A 101 5.82 -18.57 -21.32
N GLU A 102 6.30 -19.76 -20.94
CA GLU A 102 6.27 -20.25 -19.56
C GLU A 102 7.11 -19.35 -18.64
N ARG A 103 8.34 -19.03 -19.03
CA ARG A 103 9.20 -18.09 -18.28
C ARG A 103 8.57 -16.71 -18.11
N LEU A 104 7.87 -16.19 -19.13
CA LEU A 104 7.14 -14.92 -19.01
C LEU A 104 5.97 -15.00 -18.03
N ARG A 105 5.20 -16.11 -18.05
CA ARG A 105 4.10 -16.34 -17.11
C ARG A 105 4.59 -16.40 -15.67
N ASP A 106 5.70 -17.09 -15.43
CA ASP A 106 6.32 -17.15 -14.10
C ASP A 106 6.77 -15.76 -13.64
N GLY A 107 7.29 -14.95 -14.57
CA GLY A 107 7.64 -13.54 -14.33
C GLY A 107 6.44 -12.69 -13.89
N VAL A 108 5.32 -12.79 -14.61
CA VAL A 108 4.07 -12.09 -14.24
C VAL A 108 3.59 -12.54 -12.85
N ALA A 109 3.56 -13.85 -12.60
CA ALA A 109 3.14 -14.39 -11.30
C ALA A 109 4.03 -13.88 -10.14
N ALA A 110 5.34 -13.76 -10.36
CA ALA A 110 6.25 -13.18 -9.37
C ALA A 110 5.94 -11.70 -9.08
N ILE A 111 5.62 -10.90 -10.11
CA ILE A 111 5.23 -9.50 -9.95
C ILE A 111 3.90 -9.41 -9.17
N GLU A 112 2.92 -10.26 -9.47
CA GLU A 112 1.64 -10.30 -8.76
C GLU A 112 1.81 -10.63 -7.26
N GLN A 113 2.71 -11.56 -6.93
CA GLN A 113 3.09 -11.88 -5.55
C GLN A 113 3.74 -10.68 -4.85
N ALA A 114 4.63 -9.96 -5.54
CA ALA A 114 5.26 -8.74 -5.02
C ALA A 114 4.21 -7.65 -4.75
N ILE A 115 3.27 -7.44 -5.68
CA ILE A 115 2.12 -6.52 -5.53
C ILE A 115 1.28 -6.90 -4.30
N GLY A 116 0.96 -8.19 -4.13
CA GLY A 116 0.21 -8.69 -2.97
C GLY A 116 0.92 -8.39 -1.64
N THR A 117 2.24 -8.58 -1.61
CA THR A 117 3.09 -8.27 -0.45
C THR A 117 3.07 -6.76 -0.14
N THR A 118 3.28 -5.91 -1.15
CA THR A 118 3.25 -4.44 -1.00
C THR A 118 1.88 -3.96 -0.50
N ARG A 119 0.78 -4.46 -1.07
CA ARG A 119 -0.59 -4.12 -0.63
C ARG A 119 -0.82 -4.47 0.83
N THR A 120 -0.38 -5.66 1.25
CA THR A 120 -0.49 -6.09 2.65
C THR A 120 0.31 -5.18 3.58
N ALA A 121 1.50 -4.74 3.17
CA ALA A 121 2.31 -3.80 3.93
C ALA A 121 1.62 -2.41 4.08
N ILE A 122 1.01 -1.91 3.00
CA ILE A 122 0.21 -0.67 3.02
C ILE A 122 -0.92 -0.78 4.05
N LEU A 123 -1.72 -1.86 3.98
CA LEU A 123 -2.83 -2.08 4.92
C LEU A 123 -2.35 -2.12 6.38
N ARG A 124 -1.24 -2.80 6.65
CA ARG A 124 -0.64 -2.81 8.01
C ARG A 124 -0.22 -1.42 8.46
N HIS A 125 0.29 -0.57 7.57
CA HIS A 125 0.63 0.82 7.91
C HIS A 125 -0.61 1.68 8.11
N ASP A 126 -1.66 1.52 7.30
CA ASP A 126 -2.93 2.22 7.47
C ASP A 126 -3.53 1.95 8.86
N VAL A 127 -3.66 0.67 9.25
CA VAL A 127 -4.16 0.30 10.59
C VAL A 127 -3.30 0.90 11.70
N ARG A 128 -1.97 0.91 11.56
CA ARG A 128 -1.07 1.48 12.58
C ARG A 128 -1.17 3.00 12.67
N ILE A 129 -1.40 3.68 11.54
CA ILE A 129 -1.63 5.12 11.49
C ILE A 129 -2.92 5.44 12.23
N ASP A 130 -4.00 4.73 11.95
CA ASP A 130 -5.30 4.93 12.60
C ASP A 130 -5.22 4.74 14.11
N LEU A 131 -4.53 3.69 14.57
CA LEU A 131 -4.27 3.47 15.99
C LEU A 131 -3.46 4.62 16.63
N CYS A 132 -2.49 5.19 15.91
CA CYS A 132 -1.75 6.35 16.41
C CYS A 132 -2.64 7.60 16.48
N SER A 133 -3.48 7.82 15.48
CA SER A 133 -4.43 8.94 15.44
C SER A 133 -5.42 8.86 16.60
N VAL A 134 -6.07 7.71 16.82
CA VAL A 134 -6.99 7.50 17.95
C VAL A 134 -6.31 7.77 19.30
N ARG A 135 -5.05 7.35 19.45
CA ARG A 135 -4.28 7.60 20.68
C ARG A 135 -3.94 9.07 20.87
N LEU A 136 -3.58 9.79 19.79
CA LEU A 136 -3.34 11.22 19.83
C LEU A 136 -4.62 11.97 20.21
N ASP A 137 -5.76 11.64 19.60
CA ASP A 137 -7.05 12.28 19.88
C ASP A 137 -7.49 12.04 21.33
N ARG A 138 -7.24 10.85 21.87
CA ARG A 138 -7.50 10.57 23.29
C ARG A 138 -6.60 11.39 24.20
N LEU A 139 -5.32 11.55 23.86
CA LEU A 139 -4.38 12.36 24.64
C LEU A 139 -4.74 13.85 24.58
N GLY A 140 -5.23 14.34 23.44
CA GLY A 140 -5.74 15.69 23.25
C GLY A 140 -6.96 15.98 24.12
N ARG A 141 -7.99 15.14 24.05
CA ARG A 141 -9.19 15.26 24.91
C ARG A 141 -8.87 15.21 26.40
N LEU A 142 -7.93 14.36 26.82
CA LEU A 142 -7.46 14.32 28.21
C LEU A 142 -6.62 15.55 28.60
N ALA A 143 -6.09 16.32 27.64
CA ALA A 143 -5.41 17.58 27.90
C ALA A 143 -6.40 18.73 28.00
N GLU A 144 -7.38 18.78 27.11
CA GLU A 144 -8.51 19.72 27.15
C GLU A 144 -9.26 19.61 28.48
N ALA A 145 -9.72 18.41 28.85
CA ALA A 145 -10.46 18.22 30.10
C ALA A 145 -9.68 18.70 31.35
N ARG A 146 -8.35 18.54 31.37
CA ARG A 146 -7.53 19.03 32.48
C ARG A 146 -7.32 20.54 32.46
N ALA A 147 -7.31 21.14 31.27
CA ALA A 147 -7.23 22.60 31.15
C ALA A 147 -8.55 23.22 31.63
N ASP A 148 -9.68 22.60 31.27
CA ASP A 148 -11.00 22.98 31.75
C ASP A 148 -11.10 22.85 33.28
N ASP A 149 -10.66 21.71 33.86
CA ASP A 149 -10.63 21.52 35.32
C ASP A 149 -9.80 22.60 36.04
N LEU A 150 -8.61 22.94 35.52
CA LEU A 150 -7.76 23.99 36.09
C LEU A 150 -8.40 25.38 35.98
N GLN A 151 -9.07 25.67 34.86
CA GLN A 151 -9.74 26.95 34.64
C GLN A 151 -10.96 27.11 35.56
N ASP A 152 -11.69 26.03 35.81
CA ASP A 152 -12.80 26.00 36.76
C ASP A 152 -12.29 26.25 38.19
N GLU A 153 -11.22 25.59 38.60
CA GLU A 153 -10.55 25.82 39.90
C GLU A 153 -10.11 27.29 40.06
N GLU A 154 -9.43 27.88 39.06
CA GLU A 154 -9.03 29.30 39.09
C GLU A 154 -10.24 30.25 39.15
N SER A 155 -11.33 29.91 38.47
CA SER A 155 -12.57 30.69 38.47
C SER A 155 -13.27 30.65 39.83
N GLU A 156 -13.30 29.50 40.49
CA GLU A 156 -13.82 29.35 41.85
C GLU A 156 -12.96 30.11 42.88
N GLU A 157 -11.63 30.01 42.79
CA GLU A 157 -10.71 30.72 43.69
C GLU A 157 -10.85 32.23 43.56
N THR A 158 -10.94 32.75 42.32
CA THR A 158 -11.15 34.18 42.07
C THR A 158 -12.52 34.66 42.54
N PHE A 159 -13.57 33.84 42.41
CA PHE A 159 -14.91 34.14 42.94
C PHE A 159 -14.91 34.18 44.48
N VAL A 160 -14.29 33.20 45.13
CA VAL A 160 -14.16 33.15 46.60
C VAL A 160 -13.32 34.30 47.12
N ALA A 161 -12.18 34.62 46.48
CA ALA A 161 -11.33 35.75 46.84
C ALA A 161 -12.07 37.09 46.76
N ARG A 162 -12.88 37.31 45.70
CA ARG A 162 -13.74 38.50 45.57
C ARG A 162 -14.81 38.56 46.65
N ARG A 163 -15.46 37.44 46.97
CA ARG A 163 -16.47 37.37 48.04
C ARG A 163 -15.85 37.60 49.43
N GLY A 164 -14.65 37.07 49.67
CA GLY A 164 -13.89 37.29 50.89
C GLY A 164 -13.46 38.75 51.06
N ALA A 165 -12.97 39.39 49.99
CA ALA A 165 -12.63 40.81 50.00
C ALA A 165 -13.86 41.71 50.22
N ALA A 166 -14.99 41.40 49.58
CA ALA A 166 -16.24 42.12 49.79
C ALA A 166 -16.78 41.96 51.22
N SER A 167 -16.63 40.78 51.82
CA SER A 167 -17.05 40.51 53.20
C SER A 167 -16.12 41.17 54.22
N ALA A 168 -14.80 41.22 53.97
CA ALA A 168 -13.83 41.92 54.80
C ALA A 168 -14.03 43.45 54.77
N ALA A 169 -14.35 44.01 53.60
CA ALA A 169 -14.69 45.42 53.43
C ALA A 169 -16.06 45.79 54.06
N HIS A 170 -16.97 44.83 54.19
CA HIS A 170 -18.28 45.02 54.83
C HIS A 170 -18.26 44.84 56.35
N THR A 171 -17.10 44.61 56.99
CA THR A 171 -17.02 44.61 58.46
C THR A 171 -17.35 46.02 58.95
N PRO A 172 -18.52 46.27 59.55
CA PRO A 172 -18.83 47.59 60.05
C PRO A 172 -17.92 47.81 61.24
N ARG A 173 -17.05 48.82 61.13
CA ARG A 173 -16.30 49.38 62.25
C ARG A 173 -17.33 49.77 63.32
N ARG A 174 -17.53 48.90 64.32
CA ARG A 174 -18.32 49.23 65.51
C ARG A 174 -17.66 50.46 66.15
N CYS A 175 -18.25 51.62 65.93
CA CYS A 175 -17.98 52.81 66.71
C CYS A 175 -18.34 52.48 68.15
N ALA A 176 -17.32 52.25 68.98
CA ALA A 176 -17.46 52.36 70.42
C ALA A 176 -17.74 53.84 70.72
N ALA A 177 -19.01 54.15 70.94
CA ALA A 177 -19.46 55.41 71.49
C ALA A 177 -20.36 55.07 72.69
N GLU A 178 -19.78 55.17 73.88
CA GLU A 178 -20.42 55.23 75.21
C GLU A 178 -19.23 55.48 76.16
N GLY A 179 -19.08 56.55 76.94
CA GLY A 179 -20.01 57.53 77.47
C GLY A 179 -19.66 57.70 78.95
N THR A 180 -19.52 58.94 79.43
CA THR A 180 -19.45 59.38 80.85
C THR A 180 -18.19 58.98 81.65
N ARG A 181 -17.47 59.86 82.36
CA ARG A 181 -17.73 61.13 83.06
C ARG A 181 -16.49 62.01 83.04
#